data_AF-A0A7R9TDM7-F1
#
_entry.id   AF-A0A7R9TDM7-F1
#
_cell.length_a   1.000
_cell.length_b   1.000
_cell.length_c   1.000
_cell.angle_alpha   90.00
_cell.angle_beta   90.00
_cell.angle_gamma   90.00
#
_symmetry.space_group_name_H-M   'P 1'
#
loop_
_entity.id
_entity.type
_entity.pdbx_description
1 polymer ?
#
loop_
_entity_poly.entity_id
_entity_poly.type
_entity_poly.pdbx_seq_one_letter_code
_entity_poly.pdbx_strand_id
1 'polypeptide(L)'
;MTDALEGEGAELGTFTADDARSLVGCALSIAKGNETIQDVLVRDGARAKVRALLLKYPTVSFDGEFTPLRDWIRGDRTSSRSAEPKTPREKGAAGAGRKRTPIGDESESDDEAATKERAAAREREEAKTPERDHAERVLAASAGEEETPPPKAKRALAASAGEDAAADLAAKAKTETETAAKKEPGEDASKENSSELAGELAADMTKKVETWKAAPSKKTVKEAIKACVKVLRDERAPLASSCAPALDALAEIMTTEPKEVSARGGVGAVTVAMERDGTDKAFVAGSLALVSMLAFNAKTAKLIKADAEVTTGRTLRVVLLAMQTHKNSKTIIQWGSMTLWALVKNSAAAKRHALGLDLPDRGNDDGKDKGDAGELLVEALKKWGEEHEAVAKGLVGACLALATKSQAWQDKLASLDAPALIMKVLSKHPQVSFKGEFDTLRAWLRAADAPAAAAAAKLSSSEIDLAKNDPSGRRAMQHGL
;
A
#
# COMPACT_ATOMS: atom_id res chain seq x y z
N MET A 1 -30.45 -11.47 11.53
CA MET A 1 -30.35 -10.46 10.43
C MET A 1 -31.71 -9.83 10.18
N THR A 2 -32.80 -10.60 10.21
CA THR A 2 -34.19 -10.11 10.23
C THR A 2 -34.49 -9.15 11.38
N ASP A 3 -33.93 -9.41 12.56
CA ASP A 3 -34.14 -8.62 13.78
C ASP A 3 -33.37 -7.30 13.75
N ALA A 4 -32.21 -7.26 13.09
CA ALA A 4 -31.47 -6.02 12.82
C ALA A 4 -32.17 -5.14 11.75
N LEU A 5 -33.19 -5.68 11.08
CA LEU A 5 -34.02 -4.97 10.11
C LEU A 5 -35.42 -4.66 10.69
N GLU A 6 -35.72 -5.11 11.90
CA GLU A 6 -36.88 -4.67 12.67
C GLU A 6 -36.43 -3.55 13.59
N GLY A 7 -36.76 -2.32 13.19
CA GLY A 7 -36.56 -1.14 14.02
C GLY A 7 -37.49 -1.11 15.23
N GLU A 8 -37.45 -2.13 16.08
CA GLU A 8 -38.05 -2.10 17.43
C GLU A 8 -36.96 -2.27 18.48
N GLY A 9 -36.49 -1.11 18.90
CA GLY A 9 -35.47 -0.87 19.90
C GLY A 9 -35.26 0.63 19.98
N ALA A 10 -36.36 1.37 20.05
CA ALA A 10 -36.41 2.81 20.10
C ALA A 10 -35.87 3.29 21.45
N GLU A 11 -34.57 3.51 21.53
CA GLU A 11 -34.01 4.72 22.14
C GLU A 11 -32.87 5.24 21.25
N LEU A 12 -33.16 6.34 20.57
CA LEU A 12 -32.23 7.34 20.04
C LEU A 12 -31.26 6.90 18.92
N GLY A 13 -31.81 6.83 17.70
CA GLY A 13 -31.03 7.01 16.48
C GLY A 13 -31.94 7.01 15.27
N THR A 14 -32.15 8.16 14.63
CA THR A 14 -32.88 8.25 13.36
C THR A 14 -32.20 7.34 12.35
N PHE A 15 -32.86 6.26 11.91
CA PHE A 15 -32.30 5.36 10.90
C PHE A 15 -31.99 6.12 9.61
N THR A 16 -30.70 6.32 9.33
CA THR A 16 -30.21 7.22 8.27
C THR A 16 -30.00 6.51 6.94
N ALA A 17 -29.78 7.29 5.88
CA ALA A 17 -29.38 6.74 4.57
C ALA A 17 -28.02 6.01 4.65
N ASP A 18 -27.13 6.40 5.56
CA ASP A 18 -25.82 5.76 5.76
C ASP A 18 -25.95 4.40 6.46
N ASP A 19 -26.91 4.28 7.39
CA ASP A 19 -27.26 2.99 8.02
C ASP A 19 -27.89 2.05 7.00
N ALA A 20 -28.80 2.57 6.17
CA ALA A 20 -29.40 1.83 5.06
C ALA A 20 -28.33 1.37 4.05
N ARG A 21 -27.37 2.24 3.70
CA ARG A 21 -26.24 1.91 2.81
C ARG A 21 -25.36 0.82 3.39
N SER A 22 -25.06 0.90 4.68
CA SER A 22 -24.23 -0.10 5.37
C SER A 22 -24.92 -1.47 5.42
N LEU A 23 -26.20 -1.51 5.80
CA LEU A 23 -26.98 -2.75 5.91
C LEU A 23 -27.24 -3.40 4.55
N VAL A 24 -27.62 -2.61 3.54
CA VAL A 24 -27.82 -3.11 2.17
C VAL A 24 -26.49 -3.57 1.59
N GLY A 25 -25.41 -2.82 1.78
CA GLY A 25 -24.06 -3.19 1.31
C GLY A 25 -23.60 -4.53 1.90
N CYS A 26 -23.80 -4.74 3.20
CA CYS A 26 -23.50 -6.02 3.86
C CYS A 26 -24.32 -7.19 3.26
N ALA A 27 -25.64 -7.02 3.14
CA ALA A 27 -26.51 -8.07 2.57
C ALA A 27 -26.12 -8.42 1.12
N LEU A 28 -25.85 -7.41 0.29
CA LEU A 28 -25.45 -7.60 -1.11
C LEU A 28 -24.04 -8.18 -1.24
N SER A 29 -23.11 -7.83 -0.35
CA SER A 29 -21.75 -8.37 -0.36
C SER A 29 -21.71 -9.87 -0.09
N ILE A 30 -22.56 -10.34 0.83
CA ILE A 30 -22.65 -11.77 1.14
C ILE A 30 -23.41 -12.53 0.02
N ALA A 31 -24.40 -11.88 -0.60
CA ALA A 31 -25.14 -12.46 -1.72
C ALA A 31 -24.33 -12.52 -3.03
N LYS A 32 -23.31 -11.68 -3.20
CA LYS A 32 -22.55 -11.53 -4.45
C LYS A 32 -21.75 -12.80 -4.76
N GLY A 33 -22.10 -13.44 -5.88
CA GLY A 33 -21.42 -14.66 -6.36
C GLY A 33 -21.74 -15.93 -5.56
N ASN A 34 -22.74 -15.90 -4.66
CA ASN A 34 -23.16 -17.06 -3.88
C ASN A 34 -24.68 -17.27 -3.97
N GLU A 35 -25.10 -18.20 -4.84
CA GLU A 35 -26.52 -18.50 -5.08
C GLU A 35 -27.20 -19.15 -3.86
N THR A 36 -26.49 -19.98 -3.10
CA THR A 36 -27.05 -20.62 -1.90
C THR A 36 -27.43 -19.59 -0.83
N ILE A 37 -26.60 -18.55 -0.65
CA ILE A 37 -26.91 -17.49 0.31
C ILE A 37 -28.00 -16.56 -0.23
N GLN A 38 -28.06 -16.33 -1.55
CA GLN A 38 -29.18 -15.61 -2.17
C GLN A 38 -30.53 -16.28 -1.87
N ASP A 39 -30.61 -17.61 -1.93
CA ASP A 39 -31.84 -18.35 -1.65
C ASP A 39 -32.23 -18.30 -0.16
N VAL A 40 -31.24 -18.34 0.75
CA VAL A 40 -31.46 -18.16 2.19
C VAL A 40 -31.99 -16.76 2.49
N LEU A 41 -31.40 -15.72 1.90
CA LEU A 41 -31.84 -14.32 2.08
C LEU A 41 -33.22 -14.04 1.48
N VAL A 42 -33.64 -14.80 0.47
CA VAL A 42 -35.00 -14.77 -0.05
C VAL A 42 -35.97 -15.42 0.94
N ARG A 43 -35.62 -16.61 1.45
CA ARG A 43 -36.43 -17.37 2.41
C ARG A 43 -36.65 -16.60 3.71
N ASP A 44 -35.62 -15.92 4.19
CA ASP A 44 -35.64 -15.14 5.43
C ASP A 44 -36.26 -13.74 5.24
N GLY A 45 -36.77 -13.41 4.04
CA GLY A 45 -37.41 -12.12 3.74
C GLY A 45 -36.44 -10.93 3.65
N ALA A 46 -35.13 -11.14 3.86
CA ALA A 46 -34.11 -10.10 3.83
C ALA A 46 -34.02 -9.41 2.46
N ARG A 47 -34.26 -10.13 1.34
CA ARG A 47 -34.32 -9.53 0.00
C ARG A 47 -35.43 -8.48 -0.12
N ALA A 48 -36.62 -8.76 0.42
CA ALA A 48 -37.74 -7.82 0.39
C ALA A 48 -37.43 -6.56 1.21
N LYS A 49 -36.76 -6.73 2.37
CA LYS A 49 -36.32 -5.62 3.21
C LYS A 49 -35.22 -4.78 2.52
N VAL A 50 -34.27 -5.40 1.83
CA VAL A 50 -33.27 -4.70 1.00
C VAL A 50 -33.94 -3.86 -0.10
N ARG A 51 -34.93 -4.42 -0.81
CA ARG A 51 -35.69 -3.68 -1.82
C ARG A 51 -36.46 -2.51 -1.21
N ALA A 52 -37.09 -2.69 -0.05
CA ALA A 52 -37.81 -1.63 0.65
C ALA A 52 -36.88 -0.48 1.07
N LEU A 53 -35.68 -0.80 1.57
CA LEU A 53 -34.68 0.19 1.96
C LEU A 53 -34.13 0.98 0.75
N LEU A 54 -33.86 0.31 -0.38
CA LEU A 54 -33.42 0.99 -1.61
C LEU A 54 -34.49 1.89 -2.22
N LEU A 55 -35.78 1.52 -2.08
CA LEU A 55 -36.89 2.38 -2.49
C LEU A 55 -37.07 3.58 -1.54
N LYS A 56 -36.86 3.38 -0.23
CA LYS A 56 -36.98 4.44 0.78
C LYS A 56 -35.81 5.43 0.72
N TYR A 57 -34.62 5.00 0.33
CA TYR A 57 -33.42 5.82 0.23
C TYR A 57 -32.80 5.75 -1.18
N PRO A 58 -33.37 6.44 -2.18
CA PRO A 58 -32.92 6.37 -3.57
C PRO A 58 -31.51 6.95 -3.81
N THR A 59 -30.97 7.72 -2.85
CA THR A 59 -29.60 8.25 -2.87
C THR A 59 -28.55 7.18 -2.53
N VAL A 60 -28.97 6.01 -2.04
CA VAL A 60 -28.07 4.89 -1.74
C VAL A 60 -27.73 4.16 -3.05
N SER A 61 -26.56 4.49 -3.59
CA SER A 61 -25.95 3.85 -4.76
C SER A 61 -24.61 3.21 -4.38
N PHE A 62 -24.26 2.11 -5.04
CA PHE A 62 -22.99 1.40 -4.86
C PHE A 62 -22.14 1.41 -6.14
N ASP A 63 -22.29 2.42 -6.98
CA ASP A 63 -21.43 2.70 -8.15
C ASP A 63 -21.18 1.48 -9.05
N GLY A 64 -22.22 0.66 -9.23
CA GLY A 64 -22.20 -0.53 -10.06
C GLY A 64 -21.59 -1.79 -9.42
N GLU A 65 -21.11 -1.74 -8.17
CA GLU A 65 -20.47 -2.86 -7.47
C GLU A 65 -21.36 -4.10 -7.34
N PHE A 66 -22.68 -3.89 -7.27
CA PHE A 66 -23.71 -4.95 -7.18
C PHE A 66 -24.56 -5.07 -8.45
N THR A 67 -24.08 -4.57 -9.60
CA THR A 67 -24.74 -4.73 -10.90
C THR A 67 -25.16 -6.19 -11.19
N PRO A 68 -24.35 -7.22 -10.89
CA PRO A 68 -24.74 -8.62 -11.10
C PRO A 68 -25.94 -9.08 -10.25
N LEU A 69 -26.26 -8.37 -9.16
CA LEU A 69 -27.39 -8.67 -8.28
C LEU A 69 -28.63 -7.82 -8.59
N ARG A 70 -28.58 -6.93 -9.59
CA ARG A 70 -29.68 -6.01 -9.91
C ARG A 70 -30.98 -6.76 -10.23
N ASP A 71 -30.88 -7.85 -10.99
CA ASP A 71 -32.03 -8.67 -11.39
C ASP A 71 -32.55 -9.50 -10.20
N TRP A 72 -31.63 -9.97 -9.34
CA TRP A 72 -31.98 -10.63 -8.09
C TRP A 72 -32.76 -9.70 -7.15
N ILE A 73 -32.32 -8.44 -6.96
CA ILE A 73 -32.97 -7.41 -6.13
C ILE A 73 -34.36 -7.05 -6.66
N ARG A 74 -34.52 -6.93 -7.98
CA ARG A 74 -35.82 -6.63 -8.61
C ARG A 74 -36.83 -7.77 -8.50
N GLY A 75 -36.35 -8.97 -8.23
CA GLY A 75 -37.17 -10.17 -8.19
C GLY A 75 -37.43 -10.76 -9.57
N ASP A 76 -36.69 -10.31 -10.59
CA ASP A 76 -36.82 -10.74 -11.98
C ASP A 76 -36.10 -12.07 -12.27
N ARG A 77 -35.71 -12.81 -11.21
CA ARG A 77 -35.56 -14.27 -11.33
C ARG A 77 -36.96 -14.85 -11.57
N THR A 78 -37.42 -14.74 -12.80
CA THR A 78 -38.52 -15.52 -13.34
C THR A 78 -38.28 -16.96 -12.97
N SER A 79 -39.18 -17.49 -12.15
CA SER A 79 -39.60 -18.88 -12.08
C SER A 79 -39.11 -19.70 -13.27
N SER A 80 -38.11 -20.56 -13.06
CA SER A 80 -37.78 -21.72 -13.90
C SER A 80 -36.69 -22.58 -13.25
N ARG A 81 -36.97 -23.11 -12.06
CA ARG A 81 -36.65 -24.50 -11.67
C ARG A 81 -37.19 -24.72 -10.27
N SER A 82 -38.46 -25.09 -10.23
CA SER A 82 -39.05 -25.77 -9.09
C SER A 82 -38.16 -26.94 -8.68
N ALA A 83 -38.10 -27.13 -7.36
CA ALA A 83 -37.50 -28.28 -6.72
C ALA A 83 -37.96 -29.60 -7.34
N GLU A 84 -37.02 -30.52 -7.55
CA GLU A 84 -37.25 -31.94 -7.30
C GLU A 84 -36.07 -32.53 -6.52
N PRO A 85 -36.32 -33.28 -5.45
CA PRO A 85 -35.29 -34.01 -4.72
C PRO A 85 -35.13 -35.44 -5.27
N LYS A 86 -33.89 -35.94 -5.40
CA LYS A 86 -33.39 -37.26 -4.92
C LYS A 86 -32.20 -37.85 -5.71
N THR A 87 -31.20 -38.27 -4.93
CA THR A 87 -30.34 -39.46 -5.02
C THR A 87 -29.14 -39.54 -6.00
N PRO A 88 -28.05 -40.24 -5.61
CA PRO A 88 -26.79 -40.30 -6.34
C PRO A 88 -26.65 -41.57 -7.22
N ARG A 89 -26.04 -41.46 -8.41
CA ARG A 89 -25.45 -42.65 -9.07
C ARG A 89 -24.33 -42.34 -10.07
N GLU A 90 -23.37 -43.28 -10.05
CA GLU A 90 -22.11 -43.43 -10.76
C GLU A 90 -22.17 -43.63 -12.30
N LYS A 91 -20.97 -43.46 -12.91
CA LYS A 91 -20.30 -44.26 -13.97
C LYS A 91 -20.71 -44.16 -15.45
N GLY A 92 -19.65 -44.14 -16.29
CA GLY A 92 -19.61 -44.57 -17.71
C GLY A 92 -19.36 -43.40 -18.69
N ALA A 93 -18.17 -43.17 -19.26
CA ALA A 93 -17.37 -43.94 -20.22
C ALA A 93 -17.81 -43.82 -21.70
N ALA A 94 -16.81 -43.53 -22.55
CA ALA A 94 -16.72 -43.65 -24.02
C ALA A 94 -17.61 -42.70 -24.86
N GLY A 95 -17.20 -42.17 -26.01
CA GLY A 95 -16.03 -42.38 -26.86
C GLY A 95 -16.38 -42.01 -28.31
N ALA A 96 -15.37 -41.60 -29.11
CA ALA A 96 -15.36 -41.48 -30.58
C ALA A 96 -16.36 -40.49 -31.23
N GLY A 97 -16.01 -39.61 -32.18
CA GLY A 97 -14.91 -39.57 -33.15
C GLY A 97 -15.50 -39.60 -34.57
N ARG A 98 -15.23 -38.59 -35.42
CA ARG A 98 -14.96 -38.78 -36.87
C ARG A 98 -14.63 -37.49 -37.62
N LYS A 99 -13.55 -37.59 -38.39
CA LYS A 99 -13.06 -36.72 -39.48
C LYS A 99 -13.99 -36.74 -40.70
N ARG A 100 -13.98 -35.67 -41.52
CA ARG A 100 -13.46 -35.63 -42.92
C ARG A 100 -13.84 -34.33 -43.65
N THR A 101 -12.84 -33.67 -44.22
CA THR A 101 -12.89 -32.81 -45.43
C THR A 101 -12.91 -33.72 -46.69
N PRO A 102 -13.19 -33.27 -47.96
CA PRO A 102 -12.25 -32.43 -48.75
C PRO A 102 -12.80 -31.52 -49.90
N ILE A 103 -12.00 -30.48 -50.23
CA ILE A 103 -11.53 -29.97 -51.56
C ILE A 103 -12.45 -29.17 -52.54
N GLY A 104 -11.84 -28.08 -53.07
CA GLY A 104 -12.10 -27.34 -54.32
C GLY A 104 -11.97 -25.82 -54.08
N ASP A 105 -10.86 -25.10 -54.24
CA ASP A 105 -9.89 -24.83 -55.35
C ASP A 105 -10.29 -23.67 -56.30
N GLU A 106 -9.26 -22.85 -56.62
CA GLU A 106 -9.08 -21.82 -57.66
C GLU A 106 -9.35 -20.30 -57.40
N SER A 107 -8.23 -19.55 -57.31
CA SER A 107 -7.84 -18.26 -57.98
C SER A 107 -8.67 -16.98 -57.77
N GLU A 108 -8.17 -15.73 -57.76
CA GLU A 108 -6.88 -15.04 -57.93
C GLU A 108 -7.14 -13.57 -57.51
N SER A 109 -6.17 -12.85 -56.93
CA SER A 109 -5.77 -11.46 -57.31
C SER A 109 -4.97 -10.76 -56.21
N ASP A 110 -3.75 -10.41 -56.60
CA ASP A 110 -2.78 -9.57 -55.92
C ASP A 110 -3.26 -8.11 -55.83
N ASP A 111 -3.31 -7.54 -54.62
CA ASP A 111 -3.26 -6.07 -54.42
C ASP A 111 -2.96 -5.67 -52.95
N GLU A 112 -2.10 -6.42 -52.25
CA GLU A 112 -1.83 -6.18 -50.81
C GLU A 112 -0.34 -6.13 -50.43
N ALA A 113 0.52 -5.71 -51.36
CA ALA A 113 1.97 -5.59 -51.12
C ALA A 113 2.53 -4.16 -51.13
N ALA A 114 1.78 -3.14 -51.58
CA ALA A 114 2.29 -1.78 -51.75
C ALA A 114 1.97 -0.80 -50.59
N THR A 115 1.14 -1.19 -49.61
CA THR A 115 0.67 -0.32 -48.52
C THR A 115 1.33 -0.57 -47.17
N LYS A 116 2.12 -1.64 -47.01
CA LYS A 116 2.82 -1.96 -45.74
C LYS A 116 4.23 -1.39 -45.61
N GLU A 117 4.84 -0.93 -46.69
CA GLU A 117 6.22 -0.41 -46.66
C GLU A 117 6.32 1.10 -46.42
N ARG A 118 5.20 1.84 -46.55
CA ARG A 118 5.16 3.30 -46.32
C ARG A 118 4.76 3.72 -44.89
N ALA A 119 4.30 2.78 -44.08
CA ALA A 119 3.97 3.00 -42.66
C ALA A 119 5.19 2.80 -41.74
N ALA A 120 6.11 1.89 -42.09
CA ALA A 120 7.31 1.59 -41.29
C ALA A 120 8.42 2.64 -41.39
N ALA A 121 8.38 3.52 -42.40
CA ALA A 121 9.38 4.58 -42.60
C ALA A 121 9.06 5.89 -41.84
N ARG A 122 7.81 6.09 -41.38
CA ARG A 122 7.42 7.28 -40.59
C ARG A 122 7.65 7.15 -39.09
N GLU A 123 7.76 5.93 -38.56
CA GLU A 123 8.08 5.70 -37.14
C GLU A 123 9.58 5.78 -36.80
N ARG A 124 10.46 5.89 -37.81
CA ARG A 124 11.93 5.95 -37.59
C ARG A 124 12.52 7.36 -37.55
N GLU A 125 11.73 8.41 -37.73
CA GLU A 125 12.21 9.81 -37.68
C GLU A 125 11.65 10.66 -36.51
N GLU A 126 10.79 10.12 -35.65
CA GLU A 126 10.32 10.81 -34.42
C GLU A 126 11.16 10.52 -33.16
N ALA A 127 12.29 9.82 -33.32
CA ALA A 127 13.26 9.56 -32.25
C ALA A 127 14.25 10.73 -32.05
N LYS A 128 13.76 11.93 -31.72
CA LYS A 128 14.53 13.01 -31.05
C LYS A 128 13.58 13.76 -30.09
N THR A 129 13.74 13.53 -28.79
CA THR A 129 12.97 14.10 -27.66
C THR A 129 13.20 15.62 -27.48
N PRO A 130 12.31 16.37 -26.76
CA PRO A 130 12.28 16.33 -25.29
C PRO A 130 10.86 16.28 -24.67
N GLU A 131 10.55 15.16 -24.01
CA GLU A 131 10.17 14.97 -22.58
C GLU A 131 9.26 15.95 -21.80
N ARG A 132 8.65 16.98 -22.38
CA ARG A 132 7.81 17.95 -21.65
C ARG A 132 6.31 17.92 -21.98
N ASP A 133 5.94 17.16 -23.01
CA ASP A 133 4.63 17.26 -23.67
C ASP A 133 3.62 16.20 -23.23
N HIS A 134 4.07 15.12 -22.57
CA HIS A 134 3.20 14.01 -22.16
C HIS A 134 2.37 14.36 -20.91
N ALA A 135 2.95 15.11 -19.96
CA ALA A 135 2.26 15.51 -18.73
C ALA A 135 1.12 16.52 -18.98
N GLU A 136 1.23 17.37 -20.01
CA GLU A 136 0.16 18.31 -20.39
C GLU A 136 -0.98 17.63 -21.13
N ARG A 137 -0.72 16.59 -21.95
CA ARG A 137 -1.79 15.80 -22.61
C ARG A 137 -2.64 15.03 -21.61
N VAL A 138 -2.06 14.56 -20.50
CA VAL A 138 -2.80 13.89 -19.42
C VAL A 138 -3.70 14.87 -18.64
N LEU A 139 -3.31 16.15 -18.55
CA LEU A 139 -4.13 17.20 -17.92
C LEU A 139 -5.33 17.61 -18.78
N ALA A 140 -5.18 17.64 -20.11
CA ALA A 140 -6.25 18.04 -21.04
C ALA A 140 -7.41 17.02 -21.09
N ALA A 141 -7.12 15.72 -20.94
CA ALA A 141 -8.12 14.66 -20.94
C ALA A 141 -8.98 14.59 -19.65
N SER A 142 -8.56 15.28 -18.58
CA SER A 142 -9.26 15.31 -17.28
C SER A 142 -10.13 16.57 -17.08
N ALA A 143 -10.14 17.50 -18.04
CA ALA A 143 -10.81 18.80 -17.93
C ALA A 143 -12.26 18.81 -18.43
N GLY A 144 -12.74 17.71 -19.02
CA GLY A 144 -14.11 17.58 -19.54
C GLY A 144 -14.96 16.68 -18.66
N GLU A 145 -15.39 17.18 -17.50
CA GLU A 145 -16.60 16.75 -16.77
C GLU A 145 -16.75 17.70 -15.57
N GLU A 146 -17.52 18.76 -15.78
CA GLU A 146 -17.86 19.76 -14.78
C GLU A 146 -19.16 19.30 -14.09
N GLU A 147 -19.05 18.86 -12.84
CA GLU A 147 -20.21 18.65 -11.98
C GLU A 147 -19.96 19.31 -10.60
N THR A 148 -20.91 20.15 -10.21
CA THR A 148 -20.91 21.00 -9.01
C THR A 148 -20.78 20.22 -7.69
N PRO A 149 -20.12 20.78 -6.65
CA PRO A 149 -19.81 20.03 -5.43
C PRO A 149 -20.96 20.07 -4.39
N PRO A 150 -21.28 18.95 -3.72
CA PRO A 150 -21.93 18.97 -2.41
C PRO A 150 -20.89 18.90 -1.27
N PRO A 151 -21.24 19.37 -0.05
CA PRO A 151 -20.26 19.72 0.96
C PRO A 151 -19.98 18.59 1.96
N LYS A 152 -18.74 18.63 2.50
CA LYS A 152 -18.24 17.99 3.74
C LYS A 152 -17.89 16.50 3.68
N ALA A 153 -16.58 16.24 3.52
CA ALA A 153 -15.92 15.06 4.09
C ALA A 153 -14.74 15.53 4.98
N LYS A 154 -15.08 16.09 6.15
CA LYS A 154 -14.20 16.07 7.32
C LYS A 154 -14.43 14.71 8.00
N ARG A 155 -13.35 14.06 8.45
CA ARG A 155 -13.28 12.75 9.14
C ARG A 155 -13.45 11.51 8.26
N ALA A 156 -12.32 10.93 7.86
CA ALA A 156 -12.13 9.46 7.84
C ALA A 156 -10.65 9.09 7.58
N LEU A 157 -9.70 9.71 8.30
CA LEU A 157 -8.30 9.22 8.36
C LEU A 157 -7.52 9.72 9.59
N ALA A 158 -8.16 10.49 10.49
CA ALA A 158 -7.57 11.00 11.73
C ALA A 158 -7.64 10.02 12.92
N ALA A 159 -7.98 8.74 12.70
CA ALA A 159 -8.13 7.77 13.80
C ALA A 159 -6.93 6.81 13.97
N SER A 160 -5.80 7.05 13.29
CA SER A 160 -4.58 6.25 13.51
C SER A 160 -3.29 7.07 13.55
N ALA A 161 -3.38 8.38 13.75
CA ALA A 161 -2.25 9.22 14.10
C ALA A 161 -2.64 9.86 15.44
N GLY A 162 -1.99 9.45 16.53
CA GLY A 162 -2.13 10.15 17.80
C GLY A 162 -1.78 11.63 17.56
N GLU A 163 -2.71 12.52 17.87
CA GLU A 163 -2.65 13.96 17.59
C GLU A 163 -1.55 14.71 18.38
N ASP A 164 -0.74 14.04 19.18
CA ASP A 164 0.30 14.69 20.01
C ASP A 164 1.76 14.49 19.55
N ALA A 165 2.02 13.76 18.46
CA ALA A 165 3.42 13.48 18.05
C ALA A 165 4.06 14.57 17.16
N ALA A 166 3.24 15.38 16.46
CA ALA A 166 3.75 16.41 15.54
C ALA A 166 4.00 17.76 16.23
N ALA A 167 3.29 18.06 17.32
CA ALA A 167 3.45 19.32 18.06
C ALA A 167 4.67 19.31 18.99
N ASP A 168 5.03 18.16 19.55
CA ASP A 168 6.09 18.04 20.57
C ASP A 168 7.52 18.06 19.99
N LEU A 169 7.67 17.79 18.68
CA LEU A 169 8.96 17.85 17.97
C LEU A 169 9.37 19.29 17.57
N ALA A 170 8.41 20.21 17.45
CA ALA A 170 8.69 21.62 17.14
C ALA A 170 9.21 22.42 18.34
N ALA A 171 8.96 21.95 19.58
CA ALA A 171 9.32 22.66 20.80
C ALA A 171 10.76 22.39 21.29
N LYS A 172 11.40 21.29 20.88
CA LYS A 172 12.75 20.90 21.34
C LYS A 172 13.91 21.37 20.45
N ALA A 173 13.64 21.92 19.27
CA ALA A 173 14.66 22.41 18.33
C ALA A 173 15.21 23.82 18.65
N LYS A 174 14.82 24.43 19.77
CA LYS A 174 15.18 25.83 20.12
C LYS A 174 16.32 26.00 21.13
N THR A 175 16.97 24.93 21.60
CA THR A 175 17.94 25.04 22.73
C THR A 175 19.35 24.50 22.52
N GLU A 176 19.73 24.03 21.33
CA GLU A 176 21.11 23.55 21.09
C GLU A 176 21.64 23.95 19.72
N THR A 177 21.93 25.23 19.52
CA THR A 177 22.88 25.70 18.50
C THR A 177 23.69 26.86 19.05
N GLU A 178 24.59 26.56 19.98
CA GLU A 178 25.79 27.37 20.17
C GLU A 178 26.97 26.42 20.43
N THR A 179 28.07 26.69 19.72
CA THR A 179 29.40 26.05 19.79
C THR A 179 29.68 24.90 18.83
N ALA A 180 30.25 25.25 17.67
CA ALA A 180 31.55 24.70 17.21
C ALA A 180 31.93 25.31 15.84
N ALA A 181 32.67 26.42 15.87
CA ALA A 181 33.46 26.87 14.72
C ALA A 181 34.94 26.83 15.10
N LYS A 182 35.71 25.95 14.44
CA LYS A 182 37.17 26.08 14.41
C LYS A 182 37.64 25.79 12.98
N LYS A 183 38.34 26.78 12.43
CA LYS A 183 38.65 26.99 11.01
C LYS A 183 40.08 26.52 10.72
N GLU A 184 40.31 25.87 9.59
CA GLU A 184 41.64 25.78 8.95
C GLU A 184 41.60 26.45 7.56
N PRO A 185 42.66 27.15 7.12
CA PRO A 185 42.60 28.05 5.98
C PRO A 185 43.11 27.39 4.69
N GLY A 186 42.27 27.34 3.66
CA GLY A 186 42.69 26.92 2.31
C GLY A 186 41.57 26.65 1.29
N GLU A 187 40.31 26.49 1.74
CA GLU A 187 39.15 26.13 0.90
C GLU A 187 38.04 27.22 0.81
N ASP A 188 38.32 28.43 1.27
CA ASP A 188 37.26 29.41 1.59
C ASP A 188 36.54 29.98 0.34
N ALA A 189 37.24 30.31 -0.75
CA ALA A 189 36.63 31.07 -1.85
C ALA A 189 35.58 30.27 -2.69
N SER A 190 35.75 28.96 -2.86
CA SER A 190 34.79 28.12 -3.60
C SER A 190 33.61 27.68 -2.73
N LYS A 191 33.84 27.50 -1.42
CA LYS A 191 32.79 27.14 -0.46
C LYS A 191 31.90 28.33 -0.12
N GLU A 192 32.45 29.54 -0.04
CA GLU A 192 31.68 30.78 0.19
C GLU A 192 30.65 31.01 -0.93
N ASN A 193 31.07 31.02 -2.20
CA ASN A 193 30.16 31.18 -3.35
C ASN A 193 29.08 30.07 -3.43
N SER A 194 29.43 28.84 -3.05
CA SER A 194 28.49 27.71 -3.03
C SER A 194 27.45 27.84 -1.91
N SER A 195 27.86 28.33 -0.74
CA SER A 195 26.96 28.56 0.40
C SER A 195 26.03 29.74 0.19
N GLU A 196 26.50 30.79 -0.48
CA GLU A 196 25.71 31.98 -0.81
C GLU A 196 24.58 31.64 -1.78
N LEU A 197 24.88 30.90 -2.85
CA LEU A 197 23.87 30.43 -3.82
C LEU A 197 22.81 29.50 -3.20
N ALA A 198 23.19 28.65 -2.24
CA ALA A 198 22.24 27.81 -1.51
C ALA A 198 21.34 28.66 -0.59
N GLY A 199 21.91 29.68 0.06
CA GLY A 199 21.18 30.66 0.87
C GLY A 199 20.18 31.48 0.05
N GLU A 200 20.56 31.94 -1.14
CA GLU A 200 19.66 32.65 -2.07
C GLU A 200 18.48 31.77 -2.48
N LEU A 201 18.73 30.49 -2.75
CA LEU A 201 17.69 29.55 -3.13
C LEU A 201 16.70 29.28 -2.00
N ALA A 202 17.21 29.12 -0.77
CA ALA A 202 16.39 28.99 0.42
C ALA A 202 15.56 30.26 0.67
N ALA A 203 16.12 31.46 0.49
CA ALA A 203 15.41 32.73 0.63
C ALA A 203 14.30 32.90 -0.42
N ASP A 204 14.56 32.58 -1.70
CA ASP A 204 13.56 32.58 -2.77
C ASP A 204 12.43 31.58 -2.48
N MET A 205 12.76 30.39 -2.00
CA MET A 205 11.77 29.40 -1.57
C MET A 205 10.91 29.95 -0.44
N THR A 206 11.49 30.50 0.63
CA THR A 206 10.74 31.07 1.75
C THR A 206 9.77 32.15 1.27
N LYS A 207 10.24 33.07 0.43
CA LYS A 207 9.39 34.12 -0.15
C LYS A 207 8.21 33.56 -0.95
N LYS A 208 8.43 32.51 -1.75
CA LYS A 208 7.38 31.87 -2.54
C LYS A 208 6.38 31.12 -1.68
N VAL A 209 6.84 30.45 -0.63
CA VAL A 209 5.98 29.78 0.35
C VAL A 209 5.13 30.80 1.11
N GLU A 210 5.71 31.91 1.57
CA GLU A 210 4.96 32.99 2.24
C GLU A 210 3.93 33.64 1.30
N THR A 211 4.30 33.86 0.04
CA THR A 211 3.36 34.38 -0.98
C THR A 211 2.19 33.43 -1.20
N TRP A 212 2.45 32.12 -1.26
CA TRP A 212 1.40 31.10 -1.32
C TRP A 212 0.51 31.13 -0.07
N LYS A 213 1.09 31.19 1.13
CA LYS A 213 0.32 31.24 2.39
C LYS A 213 -0.56 32.49 2.49
N ALA A 214 -0.06 33.64 2.06
CA ALA A 214 -0.80 34.90 2.09
C ALA A 214 -1.92 34.93 1.04
N ALA A 215 -1.69 34.38 -0.14
CA ALA A 215 -2.65 34.34 -1.24
C ALA A 215 -2.63 32.99 -1.99
N PRO A 216 -3.32 31.96 -1.47
CA PRO A 216 -3.37 30.65 -2.10
C PRO A 216 -4.08 30.71 -3.45
N SER A 217 -3.35 30.38 -4.52
CA SER A 217 -3.87 30.27 -5.88
C SER A 217 -3.16 29.14 -6.60
N LYS A 218 -3.75 28.64 -7.69
CA LYS A 218 -3.10 27.61 -8.54
C LYS A 218 -1.70 28.05 -8.99
N LYS A 219 -1.47 29.35 -9.24
CA LYS A 219 -0.16 29.87 -9.64
C LYS A 219 0.84 29.84 -8.48
N THR A 220 0.45 30.40 -7.33
CA THR A 220 1.34 30.51 -6.16
C THR A 220 1.68 29.15 -5.57
N VAL A 221 0.74 28.19 -5.56
CA VAL A 221 1.01 26.78 -5.20
C VAL A 221 2.09 26.18 -6.10
N LYS A 222 1.94 26.31 -7.43
CA LYS A 222 2.89 25.75 -8.40
C LYS A 222 4.28 26.35 -8.25
N GLU A 223 4.36 27.64 -7.97
CA GLU A 223 5.64 28.35 -7.74
C GLU A 223 6.30 27.91 -6.44
N ALA A 224 5.54 27.77 -5.35
CA ALA A 224 6.03 27.25 -4.08
C ALA A 224 6.58 25.82 -4.22
N ILE A 225 5.81 24.90 -4.82
CA ILE A 225 6.26 23.51 -5.05
C ILE A 225 7.56 23.48 -5.86
N LYS A 226 7.64 24.26 -6.95
CA LYS A 226 8.86 24.32 -7.78
C LYS A 226 10.07 24.80 -6.97
N ALA A 227 9.89 25.78 -6.09
CA ALA A 227 10.97 26.28 -5.25
C ALA A 227 11.43 25.23 -4.23
N CYS A 228 10.50 24.56 -3.55
CA CYS A 228 10.82 23.48 -2.63
C CYS A 228 11.55 22.31 -3.32
N VAL A 229 11.06 21.89 -4.50
CA VAL A 229 11.72 20.84 -5.32
C VAL A 229 13.13 21.26 -5.73
N LYS A 230 13.34 22.54 -6.07
CA LYS A 230 14.66 23.06 -6.43
C LYS A 230 15.62 23.02 -5.24
N VAL A 231 15.17 23.42 -4.04
CA VAL A 231 15.97 23.33 -2.80
C VAL A 231 16.34 21.89 -2.49
N LEU A 232 15.38 20.97 -2.51
CA LEU A 232 15.61 19.55 -2.19
C LEU A 232 16.59 18.86 -3.15
N ARG A 233 16.62 19.30 -4.41
CA ARG A 233 17.56 18.80 -5.42
C ARG A 233 18.91 19.50 -5.42
N ASP A 234 19.07 20.64 -4.75
CA ASP A 234 20.32 21.39 -4.78
C ASP A 234 21.38 20.72 -3.91
N GLU A 235 22.42 20.18 -4.55
CA GLU A 235 23.54 19.47 -3.92
C GLU A 235 24.28 20.24 -2.83
N ARG A 236 24.13 21.56 -2.84
CA ARG A 236 24.79 22.48 -1.90
C ARG A 236 23.91 22.81 -0.70
N ALA A 237 22.61 22.51 -0.77
CA ALA A 237 21.66 22.83 0.29
C ALA A 237 21.91 21.94 1.53
N PRO A 238 22.17 22.54 2.71
CA PRO A 238 22.24 21.80 3.97
C PRO A 238 20.85 21.32 4.40
N LEU A 239 20.78 20.12 4.97
CA LEU A 239 19.48 19.51 5.30
C LEU A 239 18.68 20.27 6.34
N ALA A 240 19.31 20.63 7.46
CA ALA A 240 18.62 21.21 8.59
C ALA A 240 18.04 22.62 8.30
N SER A 241 18.78 23.47 7.59
CA SER A 241 18.36 24.87 7.39
C SER A 241 17.59 25.12 6.08
N SER A 242 17.66 24.21 5.10
CA SER A 242 17.04 24.42 3.78
C SER A 242 16.08 23.28 3.39
N CYS A 243 16.49 22.02 3.52
CA CYS A 243 15.65 20.88 3.08
C CYS A 243 14.47 20.62 4.03
N ALA A 244 14.64 20.75 5.34
CA ALA A 244 13.55 20.54 6.30
C ALA A 244 12.39 21.55 6.11
N PRO A 245 12.63 22.88 6.00
CA PRO A 245 11.57 23.82 5.66
C PRO A 245 10.90 23.55 4.30
N ALA A 246 11.68 23.11 3.30
CA ALA A 246 11.13 22.75 2.00
C ALA A 246 10.21 21.52 2.09
N LEU A 247 10.58 20.52 2.90
CA LEU A 247 9.78 19.34 3.15
C LEU A 247 8.48 19.69 3.90
N ASP A 248 8.56 20.52 4.94
CA ASP A 248 7.39 20.97 5.71
C ASP A 248 6.40 21.73 4.81
N ALA A 249 6.90 22.61 3.96
CA ALA A 249 6.08 23.32 2.98
C ALA A 249 5.40 22.35 1.99
N LEU A 250 6.12 21.34 1.49
CA LEU A 250 5.51 20.32 0.62
C LEU A 250 4.44 19.49 1.36
N ALA A 251 4.68 19.15 2.62
CA ALA A 251 3.71 18.44 3.45
C ALA A 251 2.45 19.27 3.68
N GLU A 252 2.59 20.58 3.93
CA GLU A 252 1.46 21.51 4.07
C GLU A 252 0.67 21.63 2.76
N ILE A 253 1.36 21.80 1.62
CA ILE A 253 0.72 21.87 0.29
C ILE A 253 0.00 20.56 -0.04
N MET A 254 0.57 19.40 0.29
CA MET A 254 -0.05 18.09 0.03
C MET A 254 -1.44 17.96 0.67
N THR A 255 -1.71 18.63 1.79
CA THR A 255 -3.03 18.54 2.46
C THR A 255 -4.17 19.07 1.59
N THR A 256 -3.87 19.98 0.67
CA THR A 256 -4.85 20.63 -0.22
C THR A 256 -4.65 20.23 -1.68
N GLU A 257 -3.40 20.16 -2.14
CA GLU A 257 -3.02 19.96 -3.54
C GLU A 257 -2.06 18.77 -3.75
N PRO A 258 -2.42 17.54 -3.33
CA PRO A 258 -1.52 16.39 -3.38
C PRO A 258 -1.14 15.99 -4.82
N LYS A 259 -2.04 16.23 -5.79
CA LYS A 259 -1.78 15.97 -7.21
C LYS A 259 -0.69 16.86 -7.78
N GLU A 260 -0.66 18.15 -7.41
CA GLU A 260 0.38 19.07 -7.89
C GLU A 260 1.74 18.75 -7.29
N VAL A 261 1.81 18.35 -6.01
CA VAL A 261 3.06 17.87 -5.40
C VAL A 261 3.60 16.65 -6.15
N SER A 262 2.73 15.69 -6.46
CA SER A 262 3.07 14.47 -7.21
C SER A 262 3.53 14.79 -8.64
N ALA A 263 2.77 15.61 -9.36
CA ALA A 263 3.01 15.91 -10.78
C ALA A 263 4.28 16.74 -11.02
N ARG A 264 4.83 17.39 -9.98
CA ARG A 264 6.01 18.24 -10.07
C ARG A 264 7.29 17.58 -9.55
N GLY A 265 7.26 16.27 -9.35
CA GLY A 265 8.44 15.50 -8.95
C GLY A 265 8.82 15.68 -7.48
N GLY A 266 7.83 15.93 -6.61
CA GLY A 266 8.06 16.05 -5.16
C GLY A 266 8.69 14.79 -4.57
N VAL A 267 8.23 13.59 -4.97
CA VAL A 267 8.80 12.31 -4.48
C VAL A 267 10.23 12.11 -4.95
N GLY A 268 10.52 12.36 -6.24
CA GLY A 268 11.90 12.28 -6.72
C GLY A 268 12.84 13.28 -6.03
N ALA A 269 12.38 14.51 -5.78
CA ALA A 269 13.17 15.52 -5.06
C ALA A 269 13.49 15.10 -3.62
N VAL A 270 12.49 14.60 -2.89
CA VAL A 270 12.67 14.06 -1.53
C VAL A 270 13.60 12.85 -1.54
N THR A 271 13.48 11.96 -2.52
CA THR A 271 14.37 10.79 -2.69
C THR A 271 15.83 11.24 -2.82
N VAL A 272 16.10 12.22 -3.70
CA VAL A 272 17.44 12.77 -3.91
C VAL A 272 17.99 13.43 -2.63
N ALA A 273 17.17 14.20 -1.93
CA ALA A 273 17.58 14.84 -0.67
C ALA A 273 17.95 13.81 0.41
N MET A 274 17.12 12.78 0.58
CA MET A 274 17.39 11.70 1.54
C MET A 274 18.63 10.87 1.21
N GLU A 275 18.92 10.66 -0.08
CA GLU A 275 20.11 9.92 -0.51
C GLU A 275 21.41 10.68 -0.23
N ARG A 276 21.37 12.01 -0.39
CA ARG A 276 22.55 12.86 -0.23
C ARG A 276 23.02 12.92 1.22
N ASP A 277 22.11 13.20 2.15
CA ASP A 277 22.44 13.16 3.57
C ASP A 277 21.20 12.79 4.38
N GLY A 278 21.15 11.51 4.73
CA GLY A 278 20.09 10.92 5.52
C GLY A 278 20.40 10.91 7.01
N THR A 279 21.29 11.76 7.54
CA THR A 279 21.70 11.71 8.95
C THR A 279 20.62 12.27 9.90
N ASP A 280 19.90 13.31 9.48
CA ASP A 280 18.82 13.91 10.26
C ASP A 280 17.59 12.99 10.32
N LYS A 281 17.34 12.45 11.51
CA LYS A 281 16.23 11.52 11.78
C LYS A 281 14.85 12.16 11.57
N ALA A 282 14.69 13.44 11.92
CA ALA A 282 13.41 14.12 11.81
C ALA A 282 13.07 14.35 10.33
N PHE A 283 14.03 14.86 9.56
CA PHE A 283 13.90 15.02 8.12
C PHE A 283 13.60 13.69 7.41
N VAL A 284 14.36 12.64 7.72
CA VAL A 284 14.16 11.30 7.12
C VAL A 284 12.78 10.74 7.47
N ALA A 285 12.36 10.82 8.72
CA ALA A 285 11.03 10.37 9.14
C ALA A 285 9.91 11.15 8.43
N GLY A 286 10.01 12.47 8.37
CA GLY A 286 9.04 13.33 7.67
C GLY A 286 8.99 13.05 6.17
N SER A 287 10.14 12.80 5.55
CA SER A 287 10.25 12.47 4.13
C SER A 287 9.55 11.14 3.80
N LEU A 288 9.82 10.10 4.59
CA LEU A 288 9.15 8.81 4.46
C LEU A 288 7.64 8.94 4.71
N ALA A 289 7.24 9.72 5.71
CA ALA A 289 5.82 9.97 5.98
C ALA A 289 5.13 10.62 4.78
N LEU A 290 5.71 11.69 4.22
CA LEU A 290 5.20 12.38 3.04
C LEU A 290 5.05 11.44 1.84
N VAL A 291 6.09 10.68 1.50
CA VAL A 291 6.06 9.74 0.37
C VAL A 291 5.01 8.66 0.60
N SER A 292 4.90 8.09 1.81
CA SER A 292 3.88 7.09 2.12
C SER A 292 2.46 7.63 1.97
N MET A 293 2.21 8.86 2.44
CA MET A 293 0.90 9.51 2.33
C MET A 293 0.51 9.75 0.87
N LEU A 294 1.44 10.23 0.04
CA LEU A 294 1.22 10.39 -1.40
C LEU A 294 1.01 9.05 -2.12
N ALA A 295 1.73 8.01 -1.73
CA ALA A 295 1.66 6.69 -2.36
C ALA A 295 0.40 5.90 -1.99
N PHE A 296 -0.15 6.08 -0.78
CA PHE A 296 -1.42 5.47 -0.36
C PHE A 296 -2.65 6.24 -0.83
N ASN A 297 -2.53 7.55 -1.10
CA ASN A 297 -3.65 8.36 -1.55
C ASN A 297 -4.10 7.92 -2.96
N ALA A 298 -5.36 7.50 -3.08
CA ALA A 298 -5.93 6.98 -4.32
C ALA A 298 -5.82 7.96 -5.51
N LYS A 299 -5.81 9.28 -5.25
CA LYS A 299 -5.71 10.32 -6.27
C LYS A 299 -4.30 10.46 -6.86
N THR A 300 -3.27 10.04 -6.12
CA THR A 300 -1.85 10.26 -6.45
C THR A 300 -1.06 8.97 -6.62
N ALA A 301 -1.54 7.84 -6.09
CA ALA A 301 -0.84 6.56 -6.10
C ALA A 301 -0.33 6.12 -7.49
N LYS A 302 -1.12 6.34 -8.55
CA LYS A 302 -0.71 6.04 -9.93
C LYS A 302 0.43 6.94 -10.41
N LEU A 303 0.36 8.24 -10.07
CA LEU A 303 1.41 9.22 -10.43
C LEU A 303 2.71 8.90 -9.70
N ILE A 304 2.65 8.58 -8.41
CA ILE A 304 3.84 8.23 -7.63
C ILE A 304 4.52 6.98 -8.17
N LYS A 305 3.75 5.97 -8.55
CA LYS A 305 4.30 4.74 -9.14
C LYS A 305 4.88 4.93 -10.54
N ALA A 306 4.51 6.01 -11.22
CA ALA A 306 5.06 6.41 -12.50
C ALA A 306 6.23 7.41 -12.37
N ASP A 307 6.58 7.85 -11.15
CA ASP A 307 7.73 8.73 -10.92
C ASP A 307 9.03 8.01 -11.33
N ALA A 308 9.93 8.74 -12.01
CA ALA A 308 11.17 8.18 -12.55
C ALA A 308 12.03 7.52 -11.46
N GLU A 309 12.11 8.11 -10.26
CA GLU A 309 12.93 7.56 -9.17
C GLU A 309 12.32 6.30 -8.55
N VAL A 310 10.99 6.17 -8.64
CA VAL A 310 10.26 4.96 -8.19
C VAL A 310 10.40 3.84 -9.22
N THR A 311 10.24 4.15 -10.51
CA THR A 311 10.33 3.16 -11.60
C THR A 311 11.73 2.59 -11.78
N THR A 312 12.77 3.38 -11.54
CA THR A 312 14.18 2.92 -11.55
C THR A 312 14.56 2.13 -10.29
N GLY A 313 13.71 2.14 -9.26
CA GLY A 313 13.99 1.51 -7.97
C GLY A 313 14.87 2.33 -7.04
N ARG A 314 15.29 3.54 -7.42
CA ARG A 314 16.11 4.42 -6.58
C ARG A 314 15.40 4.80 -5.29
N THR A 315 14.11 5.17 -5.35
CA THR A 315 13.32 5.47 -4.15
C THR A 315 13.23 4.26 -3.21
N LEU A 316 13.08 3.04 -3.74
CA LEU A 316 13.07 1.82 -2.92
C LEU A 316 14.40 1.63 -2.18
N ARG A 317 15.52 1.83 -2.90
CA ARG A 317 16.87 1.76 -2.33
C ARG A 317 17.06 2.76 -1.19
N VAL A 318 16.69 4.02 -1.42
CA VAL A 318 16.83 5.08 -0.41
C VAL A 318 15.97 4.82 0.82
N VAL A 319 14.74 4.31 0.65
CA VAL A 319 13.87 3.92 1.77
C VAL A 319 14.50 2.81 2.60
N LEU A 320 14.99 1.75 1.96
CA LEU A 320 15.64 0.63 2.64
C LEU A 320 16.94 1.05 3.33
N LEU A 321 17.75 1.89 2.68
CA LEU A 321 18.98 2.44 3.26
C LEU A 321 18.66 3.30 4.49
N ALA A 322 17.62 4.14 4.44
CA ALA A 322 17.19 4.92 5.59
C ALA A 322 16.78 4.03 6.78
N MET A 323 16.05 2.94 6.51
CA MET A 323 15.68 1.95 7.53
C MET A 323 16.91 1.23 8.11
N GLN A 324 17.88 0.87 7.27
CA GLN A 324 19.12 0.20 7.67
C GLN A 324 20.00 1.11 8.53
N THR A 325 20.22 2.35 8.08
CA THR A 325 20.99 3.37 8.80
C THR A 325 20.37 3.67 10.16
N HIS A 326 19.05 3.84 10.19
CA HIS A 326 18.30 4.21 11.41
C HIS A 326 17.56 3.04 12.05
N LYS A 327 18.15 1.84 12.11
CA LYS A 327 17.54 0.63 12.69
C LYS A 327 17.06 0.75 14.15
N ASN A 328 17.54 1.78 14.85
CA ASN A 328 17.19 2.08 16.24
C ASN A 328 16.06 3.12 16.37
N SER A 329 15.53 3.66 15.27
CA SER A 329 14.46 4.65 15.27
C SER A 329 13.13 4.00 14.91
N LYS A 330 12.25 3.81 15.90
CA LYS A 330 10.89 3.29 15.70
C LYS A 330 10.12 4.06 14.63
N THR A 331 10.25 5.38 14.62
CA THR A 331 9.54 6.29 13.71
C THR A 331 9.99 6.09 12.26
N ILE A 332 11.29 5.93 12.03
CA ILE A 332 11.82 5.70 10.67
C ILE A 332 11.47 4.29 10.19
N ILE A 333 11.52 3.28 11.06
CA ILE A 333 11.10 1.92 10.70
C ILE A 333 9.61 1.87 10.35
N GLN A 334 8.75 2.55 11.12
CA GLN A 334 7.32 2.66 10.82
C GLN A 334 7.09 3.30 9.45
N TRP A 335 7.60 4.51 9.23
CA TRP A 335 7.32 5.23 7.98
C TRP A 335 8.04 4.62 6.79
N GLY A 336 9.25 4.07 6.98
CA GLY A 336 9.99 3.36 5.95
C GLY A 336 9.25 2.12 5.47
N SER A 337 8.74 1.30 6.39
CA SER A 337 7.97 0.11 6.04
C SER A 337 6.62 0.46 5.40
N MET A 338 5.92 1.49 5.88
CA MET A 338 4.70 2.00 5.23
C MET A 338 4.97 2.51 3.81
N THR A 339 6.08 3.22 3.61
CA THR A 339 6.51 3.69 2.27
C THR A 339 6.79 2.52 1.35
N LEU A 340 7.58 1.55 1.82
CA LEU A 340 7.91 0.36 1.06
C LEU A 340 6.65 -0.41 0.66
N TRP A 341 5.73 -0.64 1.60
CA TRP A 341 4.42 -1.25 1.31
C TRP A 341 3.70 -0.51 0.19
N ALA A 342 3.52 0.81 0.31
CA ALA A 342 2.76 1.59 -0.67
C ALA A 342 3.33 1.50 -2.09
N LEU A 343 4.66 1.56 -2.20
CA LEU A 343 5.38 1.54 -3.48
C LEU A 343 5.33 0.15 -4.15
N VAL A 344 5.51 -0.92 -3.38
CA VAL A 344 5.55 -2.29 -3.94
C VAL A 344 4.17 -2.90 -4.15
N LYS A 345 3.14 -2.38 -3.47
CA LYS A 345 1.75 -2.83 -3.62
C LYS A 345 1.33 -2.79 -5.08
N ASN A 346 0.88 -3.91 -5.62
CA ASN A 346 0.44 -4.05 -7.02
C ASN A 346 1.50 -3.67 -8.08
N SER A 347 2.80 -3.66 -7.74
CA SER A 347 3.87 -3.39 -8.71
C SER A 347 4.89 -4.53 -8.76
N ALA A 348 4.81 -5.36 -9.81
CA ALA A 348 5.75 -6.46 -10.01
C ALA A 348 7.18 -5.96 -10.34
N ALA A 349 7.32 -4.78 -10.94
CA ALA A 349 8.62 -4.17 -11.19
C ALA A 349 9.28 -3.73 -9.89
N ALA A 350 8.55 -2.98 -9.03
CA ALA A 350 9.07 -2.53 -7.73
C ALA A 350 9.51 -3.70 -6.83
N LYS A 351 8.74 -4.81 -6.82
CA LYS A 351 9.12 -6.03 -6.10
C LYS A 351 10.42 -6.64 -6.63
N ARG A 352 10.61 -6.69 -7.94
CA ARG A 352 11.84 -7.20 -8.56
C ARG A 352 13.03 -6.32 -8.23
N HIS A 353 12.87 -4.99 -8.30
CA HIS A 353 13.91 -4.06 -7.87
C HIS A 353 14.26 -4.29 -6.40
N ALA A 354 13.28 -4.30 -5.50
CA ALA A 354 13.52 -4.50 -4.08
C ALA A 354 14.27 -5.81 -3.76
N LEU A 355 14.03 -6.88 -4.53
CA LEU A 355 14.70 -8.17 -4.34
C LEU A 355 16.17 -8.16 -4.81
N GLY A 356 16.48 -7.36 -5.83
CA GLY A 356 17.83 -7.26 -6.41
C GLY A 356 18.66 -6.09 -5.87
N LEU A 357 18.20 -5.41 -4.82
CA LEU A 357 18.94 -4.30 -4.23
C LEU A 357 20.01 -4.83 -3.27
N ASP A 358 21.27 -4.61 -3.65
CA ASP A 358 22.40 -4.75 -2.74
C ASP A 358 22.46 -3.51 -1.82
N LEU A 359 22.19 -3.69 -0.52
CA LEU A 359 22.43 -2.64 0.47
C LEU A 359 23.89 -2.71 0.94
N PRO A 360 24.55 -1.56 1.12
CA PRO A 360 25.95 -1.53 1.56
C PRO A 360 26.12 -2.18 2.94
N ASP A 361 27.27 -2.83 3.12
CA ASP A 361 27.64 -3.56 4.33
C ASP A 361 27.82 -2.61 5.52
N ARG A 362 27.41 -3.07 6.70
CA ARG A 362 27.38 -2.32 7.94
C ARG A 362 28.64 -2.57 8.76
N GLY A 363 29.82 -2.28 8.22
CA GLY A 363 31.04 -2.15 9.01
C GLY A 363 31.38 -3.34 9.93
N ASN A 364 31.12 -4.58 9.50
CA ASN A 364 31.92 -5.71 9.95
C ASN A 364 33.04 -5.90 8.90
N ASP A 365 34.30 -5.81 9.33
CA ASP A 365 35.51 -5.89 8.49
C ASP A 365 35.69 -7.22 7.70
N ASP A 366 34.70 -8.11 7.70
CA ASP A 366 34.76 -9.42 7.05
C ASP A 366 34.15 -9.46 5.64
N GLY A 367 33.51 -8.37 5.17
CA GLY A 367 33.07 -8.20 3.78
C GLY A 367 32.12 -9.28 3.25
N LYS A 368 31.34 -9.92 4.13
CA LYS A 368 30.54 -11.12 3.80
C LYS A 368 29.02 -10.95 3.82
N ASP A 369 28.48 -9.91 4.47
CA ASP A 369 27.02 -9.78 4.63
C ASP A 369 26.53 -8.46 4.02
N LYS A 370 26.37 -8.46 2.69
CA LYS A 370 25.55 -7.43 2.02
C LYS A 370 24.14 -7.53 2.58
N GLY A 371 23.62 -6.44 3.16
CA GLY A 371 22.28 -6.44 3.73
C GLY A 371 21.22 -6.66 2.66
N ASP A 372 20.37 -7.68 2.84
CA ASP A 372 19.23 -7.94 1.97
C ASP A 372 17.95 -7.28 2.52
N ALA A 373 17.07 -6.83 1.63
CA ALA A 373 15.83 -6.15 2.00
C ALA A 373 14.90 -7.04 2.86
N GLY A 374 14.83 -8.35 2.60
CA GLY A 374 14.08 -9.32 3.39
C GLY A 374 14.67 -9.50 4.79
N GLU A 375 15.99 -9.62 4.91
CA GLU A 375 16.69 -9.72 6.20
C GLU A 375 16.45 -8.48 7.05
N LEU A 376 16.61 -7.29 6.46
CA LEU A 376 16.34 -6.01 7.13
C LEU A 376 14.91 -5.94 7.69
N LEU A 377 13.91 -6.36 6.90
CA LEU A 377 12.50 -6.35 7.31
C LEU A 377 12.24 -7.35 8.45
N VAL A 378 12.79 -8.56 8.35
CA VAL A 378 12.61 -9.61 9.36
C VAL A 378 13.31 -9.25 10.66
N GLU A 379 14.52 -8.70 10.62
CA GLU A 379 15.22 -8.19 11.80
C GLU A 379 14.46 -7.04 12.48
N ALA A 380 13.96 -6.09 11.68
CA ALA A 380 13.14 -5.00 12.19
C ALA A 380 11.84 -5.53 12.84
N LEU A 381 11.24 -6.58 12.26
CA LEU A 381 10.03 -7.21 12.79
C LEU A 381 10.30 -7.94 14.11
N LYS A 382 11.42 -8.66 14.23
CA LYS A 382 11.87 -9.28 15.49
C LYS A 382 12.08 -8.25 16.60
N LYS A 383 12.66 -7.10 16.24
CA LYS A 383 13.01 -6.07 17.21
C LYS A 383 11.82 -5.21 17.66
N TRP A 384 10.97 -4.79 16.73
CA TRP A 384 9.95 -3.77 17.00
C TRP A 384 8.51 -4.27 16.86
N GLY A 385 8.30 -5.41 16.21
CA GLY A 385 6.98 -5.88 15.81
C GLY A 385 6.07 -6.19 16.99
N GLU A 386 6.57 -6.82 18.05
CA GLU A 386 5.73 -7.19 19.20
C GLU A 386 5.35 -5.99 20.09
N GLU A 387 6.22 -4.99 20.19
CA GLU A 387 6.06 -3.87 21.13
C GLU A 387 5.29 -2.68 20.56
N HIS A 388 5.30 -2.50 19.23
CA HIS A 388 4.79 -1.29 18.60
C HIS A 388 3.81 -1.60 17.48
N GLU A 389 2.52 -1.44 17.74
CA GLU A 389 1.43 -1.71 16.79
C GLU A 389 1.63 -1.01 15.44
N ALA A 390 1.97 0.28 15.45
CA ALA A 390 2.12 1.05 14.22
C ALA A 390 3.30 0.57 13.37
N VAL A 391 4.40 0.16 14.03
CA VAL A 391 5.57 -0.43 13.38
C VAL A 391 5.23 -1.82 12.85
N ALA A 392 4.51 -2.63 13.63
CA ALA A 392 4.02 -3.95 13.24
C ALA A 392 3.16 -3.88 11.98
N LYS A 393 2.20 -2.95 11.94
CA LYS A 393 1.33 -2.73 10.77
C LYS A 393 2.13 -2.39 9.52
N GLY A 394 3.11 -1.50 9.63
CA GLY A 394 3.98 -1.12 8.51
C GLY A 394 4.84 -2.29 8.02
N LEU A 395 5.55 -2.97 8.92
CA LEU A 395 6.45 -4.08 8.57
C LEU A 395 5.69 -5.30 8.02
N VAL A 396 4.62 -5.72 8.69
CA VAL A 396 3.78 -6.82 8.21
C VAL A 396 3.15 -6.45 6.87
N GLY A 397 2.63 -5.23 6.74
CA GLY A 397 2.08 -4.74 5.48
C GLY A 397 3.10 -4.75 4.33
N ALA A 398 4.34 -4.33 4.60
CA ALA A 398 5.43 -4.38 3.63
C ALA A 398 5.77 -5.82 3.21
N CYS A 399 5.96 -6.73 4.18
CA CYS A 399 6.25 -8.15 3.90
C CYS A 399 5.13 -8.81 3.08
N LEU A 400 3.86 -8.61 3.47
CA LEU A 400 2.71 -9.17 2.77
C LEU A 400 2.53 -8.57 1.37
N ALA A 401 2.77 -7.26 1.23
CA ALA A 401 2.72 -6.62 -0.08
C ALA A 401 3.80 -7.14 -1.03
N LEU A 402 5.02 -7.38 -0.53
CA LEU A 402 6.10 -8.01 -1.30
C LEU A 402 5.73 -9.45 -1.71
N ALA A 403 5.25 -10.26 -0.77
CA ALA A 403 4.86 -11.67 -1.00
C ALA A 403 3.65 -11.86 -1.94
N THR A 404 2.72 -10.90 -1.96
CA THR A 404 1.47 -11.00 -2.73
C THR A 404 1.78 -11.17 -4.23
N LYS A 405 1.34 -12.27 -4.85
CA LYS A 405 1.60 -12.55 -6.28
C LYS A 405 3.11 -12.58 -6.65
N SER A 406 3.99 -12.93 -5.72
CA SER A 406 5.43 -13.03 -5.97
C SER A 406 6.02 -14.25 -5.28
N GLN A 407 6.27 -15.31 -6.03
CA GLN A 407 6.85 -16.56 -5.49
C GLN A 407 8.26 -16.33 -4.93
N ALA A 408 9.10 -15.60 -5.66
CA ALA A 408 10.46 -15.29 -5.22
C ALA A 408 10.50 -14.58 -3.83
N TRP A 409 9.54 -13.69 -3.57
CA TRP A 409 9.42 -13.05 -2.26
C TRP A 409 8.83 -13.97 -1.19
N GLN A 410 7.90 -14.84 -1.55
CA GLN A 410 7.40 -15.87 -0.63
C GLN A 410 8.51 -16.82 -0.21
N ASP A 411 9.35 -17.26 -1.15
CA ASP A 411 10.48 -18.16 -0.88
C ASP A 411 11.54 -17.47 -0.01
N LYS A 412 11.93 -16.23 -0.36
CA LYS A 412 12.91 -15.43 0.42
C LYS A 412 12.42 -15.16 1.85
N LEU A 413 11.15 -14.78 2.02
CA LEU A 413 10.60 -14.53 3.36
C LEU A 413 10.41 -15.83 4.15
N ALA A 414 10.04 -16.93 3.49
CA ALA A 414 9.95 -18.24 4.13
C ALA A 414 11.31 -18.76 4.59
N SER A 415 12.39 -18.57 3.82
CA SER A 415 13.74 -18.96 4.25
C SER A 415 14.24 -18.19 5.49
N LEU A 416 13.61 -17.06 5.81
CA LEU A 416 13.91 -16.24 6.99
C LEU A 416 12.92 -16.46 8.14
N ASP A 417 12.03 -17.46 8.02
CA ASP A 417 10.96 -17.76 8.98
C ASP A 417 9.99 -16.58 9.24
N ALA A 418 9.85 -15.69 8.25
CA ALA A 418 8.99 -14.52 8.34
C ALA A 418 7.50 -14.87 8.52
N PRO A 419 6.92 -15.93 7.90
CA PRO A 419 5.50 -16.22 8.06
C PRO A 419 5.09 -16.51 9.51
N ALA A 420 5.86 -17.34 10.22
CA ALA A 420 5.63 -17.65 11.63
C ALA A 420 5.78 -16.39 12.50
N LEU A 421 6.81 -15.59 12.24
CA LEU A 421 7.02 -14.32 12.93
C LEU A 421 5.89 -13.32 12.69
N ILE A 422 5.37 -13.20 11.46
CA ILE A 422 4.22 -12.35 11.14
C ILE A 422 2.98 -12.79 11.93
N MET A 423 2.70 -14.08 11.97
CA MET A 423 1.57 -14.62 12.74
C MET A 423 1.71 -14.32 14.23
N LYS A 424 2.91 -14.52 14.80
CA LYS A 424 3.23 -14.16 16.18
C LYS A 424 2.99 -12.68 16.46
N VAL A 425 3.52 -11.79 15.61
CA VAL A 425 3.35 -10.34 15.77
C VAL A 425 1.88 -9.92 15.66
N LEU A 426 1.13 -10.46 14.69
CA LEU A 426 -0.30 -10.14 14.55
C LEU A 426 -1.12 -10.61 15.76
N SER A 427 -0.76 -11.74 16.38
CA SER A 427 -1.43 -12.20 17.61
C SER A 427 -1.26 -11.23 18.79
N LYS A 428 -0.17 -10.44 18.81
CA LYS A 428 0.07 -9.41 19.83
C LYS A 428 -0.72 -8.13 19.58
N HIS A 429 -1.15 -7.90 18.33
CA HIS A 429 -1.86 -6.69 17.90
C HIS A 429 -3.17 -7.03 17.18
N PRO A 430 -4.20 -7.56 17.87
CA PRO A 430 -5.47 -8.00 17.27
C PRO A 430 -6.24 -6.92 16.51
N GLN A 431 -5.96 -5.65 16.81
CA GLN A 431 -6.51 -4.46 16.15
C GLN A 431 -5.92 -4.20 14.75
N VAL A 432 -4.75 -4.77 14.44
CA VAL A 432 -4.13 -4.62 13.12
C VAL A 432 -4.92 -5.42 12.10
N SER A 433 -5.59 -4.72 11.19
CA SER A 433 -6.37 -5.32 10.11
C SER A 433 -5.97 -4.76 8.75
N PHE A 434 -5.91 -5.66 7.77
CA PHE A 434 -5.66 -5.35 6.36
C PHE A 434 -6.92 -5.45 5.49
N LYS A 435 -8.11 -5.54 6.09
CA LYS A 435 -9.41 -5.56 5.39
C LYS A 435 -9.48 -6.55 4.21
N GLY A 436 -8.88 -7.73 4.36
CA GLY A 436 -8.88 -8.77 3.34
C GLY A 436 -7.85 -8.60 2.20
N GLU A 437 -7.03 -7.54 2.22
CA GLU A 437 -6.08 -7.23 1.14
C GLU A 437 -5.08 -8.37 0.87
N PHE A 438 -4.75 -9.16 1.89
CA PHE A 438 -3.76 -10.23 1.83
C PHE A 438 -4.36 -11.63 1.99
N ASP A 439 -5.67 -11.79 1.76
CA ASP A 439 -6.36 -13.07 1.96
C ASP A 439 -5.80 -14.22 1.12
N THR A 440 -5.23 -13.90 -0.05
CA THR A 440 -4.56 -14.86 -0.93
C THR A 440 -3.32 -15.49 -0.29
N LEU A 441 -2.74 -14.86 0.74
CA LEU A 441 -1.54 -15.35 1.44
C LEU A 441 -1.85 -16.19 2.67
N ARG A 442 -3.12 -16.39 3.03
CA ARG A 442 -3.50 -17.15 4.24
C ARG A 442 -2.94 -18.57 4.26
N ALA A 443 -2.93 -19.26 3.12
CA ALA A 443 -2.38 -20.61 3.04
C ALA A 443 -0.87 -20.61 3.25
N TRP A 444 -0.15 -19.65 2.64
CA TRP A 444 1.29 -19.46 2.80
C TRP A 444 1.66 -19.14 4.25
N LEU A 445 0.91 -18.26 4.92
CA LEU A 445 1.12 -17.92 6.33
C LEU A 445 0.96 -19.14 7.25
N ARG A 446 -0.08 -19.96 7.03
CA ARG A 446 -0.36 -21.16 7.85
C ARG A 446 0.53 -22.35 7.53
N ALA A 447 1.11 -22.41 6.33
CA ALA A 447 2.04 -23.48 5.97
C ALA A 447 3.28 -23.50 6.87
N ALA A 448 3.67 -22.35 7.43
CA ALA A 448 4.76 -22.25 8.40
C ALA A 448 4.37 -22.72 9.82
N ASP A 449 3.08 -22.64 10.19
CA ASP A 449 2.59 -23.16 11.48
C ASP A 449 2.50 -24.69 11.51
N ALA A 450 2.33 -25.34 10.36
CA ALA A 450 2.14 -26.79 10.26
C ALA A 450 3.32 -27.62 10.82
N PRO A 451 4.60 -27.34 10.50
CA PRO A 451 5.72 -28.08 11.09
C PRO A 451 5.90 -27.83 12.59
N ALA A 452 5.66 -26.60 13.07
CA ALA A 452 5.76 -26.25 14.49
C ALA A 452 4.64 -26.90 15.33
N ALA A 453 3.40 -26.90 14.83
CA ALA A 453 2.27 -27.58 15.45
C ALA A 453 2.45 -29.11 15.47
N ALA A 454 2.99 -29.69 14.38
CA ALA A 454 3.32 -31.11 14.33
C ALA A 454 4.46 -31.50 15.29
N ALA A 455 5.46 -30.63 15.49
CA ALA A 455 6.53 -30.86 16.46
C ALA A 455 6.04 -30.74 17.90
N ALA A 456 5.21 -29.72 18.22
CA ALA A 456 4.59 -29.56 19.54
C ALA A 456 3.63 -30.72 19.88
N ALA A 457 2.88 -31.22 18.90
CA ALA A 457 2.02 -32.39 19.09
C ALA A 457 2.82 -33.68 19.34
N LYS A 458 3.99 -33.85 18.71
CA LYS A 458 4.90 -34.99 18.97
C LYS A 458 5.50 -34.93 20.38
N LEU A 459 5.89 -33.74 20.84
CA LEU A 459 6.40 -33.52 22.20
C LEU A 459 5.32 -33.81 23.25
N SER A 460 4.11 -33.28 23.07
CA SER A 460 2.98 -33.55 23.97
C SER A 460 2.58 -35.03 23.98
N SER A 461 2.60 -35.72 22.83
CA SER A 461 2.36 -37.17 22.78
C SER A 461 3.44 -37.96 23.53
N SER A 462 4.71 -37.55 23.42
CA SER A 462 5.81 -38.22 24.12
C SER A 462 5.75 -38.01 25.64
N GLU A 463 5.30 -36.86 26.12
CA GLU A 463 5.07 -36.59 27.55
C GLU A 463 3.88 -37.39 28.10
N ILE A 464 2.81 -37.54 27.32
CA ILE A 464 1.66 -38.38 27.67
C ILE A 464 2.03 -39.86 27.71
N ASP A 465 2.87 -40.33 26.79
CA ASP A 465 3.34 -41.72 26.77
C ASP A 465 4.34 -42.01 27.91
N LEU A 466 5.14 -41.02 28.31
CA LEU A 466 6.00 -41.12 29.50
C LEU A 466 5.18 -41.20 30.79
N ALA A 467 4.09 -40.42 30.90
CA ALA A 467 3.18 -40.45 32.03
C ALA A 467 2.36 -41.76 32.13
N LYS A 468 2.08 -42.43 31.00
CA LYS A 468 1.39 -43.74 30.97
C LYS A 468 2.30 -44.92 31.30
N ASN A 469 3.61 -44.76 31.10
CA ASN A 469 4.64 -45.77 31.35
C ASN A 469 5.39 -45.59 32.68
N ASP A 470 5.03 -44.60 33.49
CA ASP A 470 5.56 -44.48 34.86
C ASP A 470 5.02 -45.63 35.73
N PRO A 471 5.87 -46.58 36.19
CA PRO A 471 5.46 -47.70 37.03
C PRO A 471 5.01 -47.25 38.43
N SER A 472 5.28 -46.00 38.80
CA SER A 472 5.00 -45.42 40.13
C SER A 472 3.52 -45.17 40.36
N GLY A 473 2.75 -44.90 39.30
CA GLY A 473 1.30 -44.61 39.39
C GLY A 473 0.39 -45.85 39.47
N ARG A 474 0.85 -47.01 38.99
CA ARG A 474 0.04 -48.25 39.02
C ARG A 474 -0.01 -48.94 40.38
N ARG A 475 0.89 -48.60 41.31
CA ARG A 475 0.87 -49.15 42.69
C ARG A 475 -0.12 -48.45 43.62
N ALA A 476 -0.58 -47.24 43.29
CA ALA A 476 -1.48 -46.47 44.15
C ALA A 476 -2.98 -46.87 44.03
N MET A 477 -3.35 -47.68 43.03
CA MET A 477 -4.75 -48.14 42.84
C MET A 477 -5.01 -49.58 43.31
N GLN A 478 -4.02 -50.30 43.86
CA GLN A 478 -4.21 -51.67 44.37
C GLN A 478 -4.24 -51.78 45.91
N HIS A 479 -4.06 -50.68 46.65
CA HIS A 479 -4.13 -50.66 48.12
C HIS A 479 -5.11 -49.61 48.65
N GLY A 480 -6.34 -49.63 48.11
CA GLY A 480 -7.48 -48.85 48.61
C GLY A 480 -8.74 -49.70 48.66
N LEU A 481 -8.73 -50.72 49.52
CA LEU A 481 -9.92 -51.37 50.09
C LEU A 481 -9.83 -51.26 51.61
#